data_AF-A0A8K0HR04-F1
#
_entry.id   AF-A0A8K0HR04-F1
#
_cell.length_a   1.000
_cell.length_b   1.000
_cell.length_c   1.000
_cell.angle_alpha   90.00
_cell.angle_beta   90.00
_cell.angle_gamma   90.00
#
_symmetry.space_group_name_H-M   'P 1'
#
loop_
_entity.id
_entity.type
_entity.pdbx_description
1 polymer ?
#
loop_
_entity_poly.entity_id
_entity_poly.type
_entity_poly.pdbx_seq_one_letter_code
_entity_poly.pdbx_strand_id
1 'polypeptide(L)'
;MAIKLSQTLLLSLPTLLLLVFISDAGLLVVYWGQNGKEGSLANTCATGTYNIVNIAFLSTFGNGQQPQINLAGHCSPASNGCQSVSSDIKYCQNRDIKVLISIGGGAGSYTLSSDDDARNVADYIWNNFLGGQSESRPLGNAVLDGVDFDIEAGRLHYAALARRLSEHGQSSRKKVYLTAAPQCPFPDKHLNDALSTGLFDYVWAQFYNNYCQYSTNPNGFIRTWGKWGTIPAKKMFIGLPASPAAAKWLCVSASAYLTDAALR
;
A
#
# COMPACT_ATOMS: atom_id res chain seq x y z
N MET A 1 4.28 38.20 60.90
CA MET A 1 5.24 37.26 60.27
C MET A 1 4.75 36.97 58.87
N ALA A 2 5.37 37.56 57.85
CA ALA A 2 4.98 37.34 56.46
C ALA A 2 5.86 36.21 55.89
N ILE A 3 5.22 35.11 55.48
CA ILE A 3 5.91 34.00 54.81
C ILE A 3 6.12 34.41 53.35
N LYS A 4 7.36 34.79 52.99
CA LYS A 4 7.78 34.90 51.59
C LYS A 4 7.95 33.48 51.04
N LEU A 5 6.93 32.97 50.34
CA LEU A 5 7.08 31.79 49.50
C LEU A 5 7.82 32.21 48.21
N SER A 6 8.95 31.55 47.98
CA SER A 6 9.91 31.81 46.92
C SER A 6 9.28 31.68 45.52
N GLN A 7 9.39 32.74 44.71
CA GLN A 7 8.94 32.79 43.31
C GLN A 7 9.72 31.84 42.37
N THR A 8 10.72 31.11 42.86
CA THR A 8 11.56 30.23 42.03
C THR A 8 10.92 28.89 41.68
N LEU A 9 9.78 28.51 42.28
CA LEU A 9 9.16 27.19 42.05
C LEU A 9 8.09 27.17 40.94
N LEU A 10 7.76 28.31 40.32
CA LEU A 10 6.70 28.41 39.30
C LEU A 10 7.22 28.46 37.85
N LEU A 11 8.54 28.41 37.64
CA LEU A 11 9.17 28.48 36.31
C LEU A 11 9.69 27.12 35.79
N SER A 12 9.59 26.05 36.58
CA SER A 12 10.09 24.71 36.19
C SER A 12 9.04 23.81 35.55
N LEU A 13 7.78 24.27 35.41
CA LEU A 13 6.68 23.48 34.86
C LEU A 13 6.38 23.64 33.35
N PRO A 14 6.78 24.72 32.62
CA PRO A 14 6.51 24.79 31.17
C PRO A 14 7.58 24.11 30.30
N THR A 15 8.75 23.76 30.84
CA THR A 15 9.85 23.16 30.04
C THR A 15 9.74 21.65 29.86
N LEU A 16 8.86 20.96 30.62
CA LEU A 16 8.68 19.50 30.51
C LEU A 16 7.68 19.07 29.43
N LEU A 17 7.04 20.01 28.71
CA LEU A 17 6.10 19.73 27.61
C LEU A 17 6.72 19.79 26.20
N LEU A 18 8.03 20.02 26.07
CA LEU A 18 8.71 20.19 24.78
C LEU A 18 9.64 19.03 24.37
N LEU A 19 9.60 17.91 25.07
CA LEU A 19 10.33 16.68 24.71
C LEU A 19 9.39 15.48 24.62
N VAL A 20 8.24 15.64 23.96
CA VAL A 20 7.66 14.49 23.26
C VAL A 20 8.61 14.24 22.09
N PHE A 21 9.60 13.37 22.29
CA PHE A 21 10.22 12.70 21.17
C PHE A 21 9.07 12.02 20.42
N ILE A 22 8.64 12.61 19.32
CA ILE A 22 7.89 11.89 18.31
C ILE A 22 8.93 10.90 17.77
N SER A 23 9.07 9.75 18.44
CA SER A 23 9.54 8.57 17.74
C SER A 23 8.51 8.35 16.65
N ASP A 24 8.81 8.83 15.45
CA ASP A 24 8.03 8.52 14.26
C ASP A 24 8.29 7.03 13.99
N ALA A 25 7.58 6.19 14.74
CA ALA A 25 7.61 4.75 14.56
C ALA A 25 7.27 4.50 13.10
N GLY A 26 8.15 3.77 12.41
CA GLY A 26 7.98 3.56 10.98
C GLY A 26 6.64 2.94 10.66
N LEU A 27 6.06 3.35 9.53
CA LEU A 27 4.80 2.77 9.08
C LEU A 27 5.06 1.40 8.47
N LEU A 28 4.31 0.40 8.92
CA LEU A 28 4.39 -0.95 8.39
C LEU A 28 3.21 -1.23 7.45
N VAL A 29 3.54 -1.79 6.29
CA VAL A 29 2.59 -2.19 5.25
C VAL A 29 2.64 -3.71 5.12
N VAL A 30 1.53 -4.36 4.79
CA VAL A 30 1.52 -5.81 4.53
C VAL A 30 0.54 -6.16 3.41
N TYR A 31 0.89 -7.18 2.64
CA TYR A 31 -0.02 -7.82 1.70
C TYR A 31 -0.78 -8.97 2.39
N TRP A 32 -2.08 -9.04 2.17
CA TRP A 32 -2.95 -10.10 2.67
C TRP A 32 -3.86 -10.59 1.55
N GLY A 33 -4.10 -11.89 1.47
CA GLY A 33 -5.10 -12.49 0.57
C GLY A 33 -4.55 -13.60 -0.33
N GLN A 34 -3.23 -13.80 -0.40
CA GLN A 34 -2.63 -14.77 -1.33
C GLN A 34 -2.27 -16.11 -0.68
N ASN A 35 -2.60 -16.30 0.61
CA ASN A 35 -2.41 -17.58 1.27
C ASN A 35 -3.56 -17.84 2.26
N GLY A 36 -4.43 -18.82 1.95
CA GLY A 36 -5.57 -19.17 2.80
C GLY A 36 -5.23 -19.62 4.24
N LYS A 37 -3.95 -19.78 4.57
CA LYS A 37 -3.45 -20.10 5.91
C LYS A 37 -2.87 -18.89 6.67
N GLU A 38 -2.88 -17.70 6.08
CA GLU A 38 -2.34 -16.48 6.70
C GLU A 38 -3.27 -15.84 7.76
N GLY A 39 -4.41 -16.49 8.05
CA GLY A 39 -5.43 -15.99 8.95
C GLY A 39 -6.37 -14.98 8.27
N SER A 40 -7.44 -14.59 8.96
CA SER A 40 -8.38 -13.60 8.43
C SER A 40 -7.76 -12.20 8.36
N LEU A 41 -8.39 -11.32 7.57
CA LEU A 41 -8.03 -9.91 7.52
C LEU A 41 -8.21 -9.26 8.90
N ALA A 42 -9.28 -9.61 9.62
CA ALA A 42 -9.48 -9.15 11.00
C ALA A 42 -8.34 -9.58 11.94
N ASN A 43 -7.87 -10.83 11.85
CA ASN A 43 -6.73 -11.31 12.66
C ASN A 43 -5.45 -10.54 12.32
N THR A 44 -5.21 -10.27 11.04
CA THR A 44 -4.07 -9.45 10.58
C THR A 44 -4.09 -8.07 11.22
N CYS A 45 -5.24 -7.40 11.19
CA CYS A 45 -5.43 -6.08 11.79
C CYS A 45 -5.42 -6.08 13.33
N ALA A 46 -5.88 -7.17 13.96
CA ALA A 46 -5.88 -7.32 15.41
C ALA A 46 -4.46 -7.43 16.01
N THR A 47 -3.44 -7.72 15.20
CA THR A 47 -2.03 -7.73 15.66
C THR A 47 -1.56 -6.38 16.16
N GLY A 48 -2.15 -5.27 15.68
CA GLY A 48 -1.69 -3.91 15.98
C GLY A 48 -0.35 -3.54 15.34
N THR A 49 0.20 -4.38 14.47
CA THR A 49 1.53 -4.20 13.87
C THR A 49 1.49 -3.30 12.62
N TYR A 50 0.42 -3.39 11.84
CA TYR A 50 0.35 -2.81 10.49
C TYR A 50 -0.46 -1.52 10.46
N ASN A 51 0.00 -0.54 9.68
CA ASN A 51 -0.71 0.71 9.43
C ASN A 51 -1.49 0.70 8.11
N ILE A 52 -1.06 -0.16 7.18
CA ILE A 52 -1.68 -0.33 5.86
C ILE A 52 -1.73 -1.83 5.53
N VAL A 53 -2.88 -2.30 5.07
CA VAL A 53 -3.04 -3.65 4.53
C VAL A 53 -3.50 -3.57 3.08
N ASN A 54 -2.73 -4.19 2.19
CA ASN A 54 -3.05 -4.33 0.78
C ASN A 54 -3.76 -5.67 0.57
N ILE A 55 -5.05 -5.64 0.22
CA ILE A 55 -5.80 -6.82 -0.19
C ILE A 55 -5.33 -7.23 -1.58
N ALA A 56 -4.66 -8.36 -1.65
CA ALA A 56 -4.04 -8.90 -2.85
C ALA A 56 -4.85 -10.09 -3.38
N PHE A 57 -5.43 -10.07 -4.58
CA PHE A 57 -5.35 -9.01 -5.61
C PHE A 57 -6.64 -8.88 -6.42
N LEU A 58 -6.86 -7.72 -7.05
CA LEU A 58 -7.57 -7.65 -8.33
C LEU A 58 -6.62 -8.16 -9.43
N SER A 59 -6.64 -9.47 -9.68
CA SER A 59 -5.65 -10.16 -10.50
C SER A 59 -6.01 -10.25 -11.98
N THR A 60 -7.25 -9.93 -12.35
CA THR A 60 -7.70 -9.90 -13.75
C THR A 60 -8.39 -8.58 -14.02
N PHE A 61 -7.97 -7.85 -15.05
CA PHE A 61 -8.62 -6.61 -15.50
C PHE A 61 -8.04 -6.13 -16.85
N GLY A 62 -8.71 -5.16 -17.46
CA GLY A 62 -8.25 -4.51 -18.69
C GLY A 62 -8.39 -5.39 -19.94
N ASN A 63 -8.17 -4.80 -21.10
CA ASN A 63 -8.32 -5.41 -22.42
C ASN A 63 -9.71 -6.07 -22.62
N GLY A 64 -10.77 -5.44 -22.11
CA GLY A 64 -12.14 -5.94 -22.19
C GLY A 64 -12.47 -7.16 -21.31
N GLN A 65 -11.53 -7.62 -20.47
CA GLN A 65 -11.78 -8.70 -19.54
C GLN A 65 -12.75 -8.27 -18.43
N GLN A 66 -13.60 -9.19 -17.98
CA GLN A 66 -14.36 -8.99 -16.75
C GLN A 66 -13.38 -9.00 -15.56
N PRO A 67 -13.31 -7.94 -14.73
CA PRO A 67 -12.35 -7.92 -13.66
C PRO A 67 -12.68 -8.96 -12.58
N GLN A 68 -11.65 -9.60 -12.03
CA GLN A 68 -11.78 -10.64 -11.01
C GLN A 68 -10.73 -10.46 -9.93
N ILE A 69 -11.16 -10.58 -8.67
CA ILE A 69 -10.24 -10.71 -7.54
C ILE A 69 -9.79 -12.16 -7.41
N ASN A 70 -8.64 -12.38 -6.80
CA ASN A 70 -8.18 -13.67 -6.34
C ASN A 70 -7.71 -13.50 -4.88
N LEU A 71 -8.36 -14.20 -3.95
CA LEU A 71 -7.98 -14.24 -2.54
C LEU A 71 -7.57 -15.66 -2.12
N ALA A 72 -6.91 -16.38 -3.03
CA ALA A 72 -6.41 -17.73 -2.85
C ALA A 72 -7.43 -18.65 -2.17
N GLY A 73 -7.09 -19.18 -0.98
CA GLY A 73 -7.92 -20.10 -0.21
C GLY A 73 -8.90 -19.44 0.76
N HIS A 74 -9.00 -18.11 0.80
CA HIS A 74 -9.86 -17.42 1.78
C HIS A 74 -11.34 -17.47 1.42
N CYS A 75 -11.67 -17.30 0.15
CA CYS A 75 -13.05 -17.25 -0.34
C CYS A 75 -13.12 -17.44 -1.86
N SER A 76 -14.32 -17.70 -2.38
CA SER A 76 -14.58 -17.82 -3.82
C SER A 76 -15.30 -16.58 -4.35
N PRO A 77 -14.65 -15.72 -5.16
CA PRO A 77 -15.27 -14.53 -5.74
C PRO A 77 -16.38 -14.87 -6.72
N ALA A 78 -16.23 -15.97 -7.48
CA ALA A 78 -17.18 -16.41 -8.50
C ALA A 78 -18.59 -16.70 -7.96
N SER A 79 -18.71 -16.98 -6.66
CA SER A 79 -19.98 -17.24 -5.97
C SER A 79 -20.37 -16.12 -5.00
N ASN A 80 -19.84 -14.90 -5.17
CA ASN A 80 -19.97 -13.79 -4.21
C ASN A 80 -19.50 -14.15 -2.77
N GLY A 81 -18.64 -15.17 -2.63
CA GLY A 81 -18.23 -15.71 -1.34
C GLY A 81 -17.25 -14.83 -0.56
N CYS A 82 -16.74 -13.77 -1.18
CA CYS A 82 -15.78 -12.85 -0.56
C CYS A 82 -16.43 -11.61 0.09
N GLN A 83 -17.76 -11.48 0.05
CA GLN A 83 -18.44 -10.34 0.67
C GLN A 83 -18.31 -10.30 2.19
N SER A 84 -18.04 -11.45 2.83
CA SER A 84 -17.75 -11.55 4.27
C SER A 84 -16.52 -10.75 4.68
N VAL A 85 -15.57 -10.50 3.76
CA VAL A 85 -14.38 -9.67 4.02
C VAL A 85 -14.77 -8.22 4.35
N SER A 86 -15.97 -7.77 3.98
CA SER A 86 -16.49 -6.42 4.30
C SER A 86 -16.43 -6.08 5.79
N SER A 87 -16.79 -7.03 6.67
CA SER A 87 -16.75 -6.79 8.12
C SER A 87 -15.32 -6.64 8.63
N ASP A 88 -14.39 -7.42 8.06
CA ASP A 88 -12.98 -7.38 8.44
C ASP A 88 -12.32 -6.07 7.99
N ILE A 89 -12.66 -5.58 6.79
CA ILE A 89 -12.20 -4.27 6.31
C ILE A 89 -12.62 -3.18 7.29
N LYS A 90 -13.91 -3.14 7.68
CA LYS A 90 -14.41 -2.16 8.65
C LYS A 90 -13.76 -2.32 10.02
N TYR A 91 -13.48 -3.55 10.44
CA TYR A 91 -12.77 -3.83 11.67
C TYR A 91 -11.35 -3.24 11.68
N CYS A 92 -10.63 -3.33 10.57
CA CYS A 92 -9.32 -2.70 10.35
C CYS A 92 -9.43 -1.17 10.36
N GLN A 93 -10.36 -0.62 9.60
CA GLN A 93 -10.55 0.84 9.49
C GLN A 93 -10.92 1.48 10.83
N ASN A 94 -11.72 0.80 11.66
CA ASN A 94 -12.04 1.23 13.02
C ASN A 94 -10.83 1.22 13.98
N ARG A 95 -9.65 0.76 13.52
CA ARG A 95 -8.37 0.76 14.23
C ARG A 95 -7.34 1.66 13.55
N ASP A 96 -7.79 2.58 12.71
CA ASP A 96 -6.96 3.50 11.95
C ASP A 96 -5.98 2.82 10.97
N ILE A 97 -6.27 1.56 10.59
CA ILE A 97 -5.52 0.81 9.59
C ILE A 97 -6.15 1.06 8.23
N LYS A 98 -5.36 1.57 7.27
CA LYS A 98 -5.82 1.77 5.90
C LYS A 98 -5.90 0.43 5.18
N VAL A 99 -6.96 0.20 4.44
CA VAL A 99 -7.14 -1.02 3.65
C VAL A 99 -7.26 -0.65 2.18
N LEU A 100 -6.33 -1.14 1.36
CA LEU A 100 -6.24 -0.84 -0.07
C LEU A 100 -6.55 -2.10 -0.87
N ILE A 101 -7.12 -1.94 -2.08
CA ILE A 101 -7.13 -3.04 -3.07
C ILE A 101 -5.84 -2.97 -3.87
N SER A 102 -5.06 -4.05 -3.89
CA SER A 102 -3.91 -4.15 -4.77
C SER A 102 -4.31 -4.74 -6.11
N ILE A 103 -3.94 -4.06 -7.19
CA ILE A 103 -4.20 -4.47 -8.57
C ILE A 103 -2.92 -5.08 -9.14
N GLY A 104 -3.06 -6.22 -9.83
CA GLY A 104 -1.96 -6.89 -10.53
C GLY A 104 -1.44 -8.14 -9.83
N GLY A 105 -0.20 -8.10 -9.37
CA GLY A 105 0.58 -9.21 -8.81
C GLY A 105 1.21 -10.12 -9.87
N GLY A 106 2.15 -10.99 -9.47
CA GLY A 106 2.93 -11.82 -10.39
C GLY A 106 2.22 -12.99 -11.10
N ALA A 107 0.96 -13.30 -10.78
CA ALA A 107 0.24 -14.50 -11.30
C ALA A 107 -1.09 -14.20 -12.03
N GLY A 108 -1.44 -12.93 -12.21
CA GLY A 108 -2.70 -12.49 -12.80
C GLY A 108 -2.73 -12.39 -14.34
N SER A 109 -3.91 -12.08 -14.89
CA SER A 109 -4.12 -11.76 -16.31
C SER A 109 -4.60 -10.32 -16.47
N TYR A 110 -3.66 -9.39 -16.60
CA TYR A 110 -3.99 -7.98 -16.69
C TYR A 110 -3.09 -7.25 -17.69
N THR A 111 -3.70 -6.33 -18.43
CA THR A 111 -3.01 -5.37 -19.30
C THR A 111 -4.01 -4.30 -19.69
N LEU A 112 -3.54 -3.07 -19.85
CA LEU A 112 -4.36 -1.98 -20.36
C LEU A 112 -4.09 -1.81 -21.86
N SER A 113 -5.14 -1.77 -22.67
CA SER A 113 -5.01 -1.69 -24.14
C SER A 113 -4.97 -0.25 -24.67
N SER A 114 -5.46 0.71 -23.89
CA SER A 114 -5.47 2.14 -24.18
C SER A 114 -5.70 2.96 -22.90
N ASP A 115 -5.59 4.29 -23.00
CA ASP A 115 -5.98 5.20 -21.91
C ASP A 115 -7.49 5.13 -21.59
N ASP A 116 -8.34 4.83 -22.57
CA ASP A 116 -9.78 4.64 -22.34
C ASP A 116 -10.05 3.34 -21.58
N ASP A 117 -9.35 2.26 -21.91
CA ASP A 117 -9.40 1.02 -21.13
C ASP A 117 -8.92 1.25 -19.69
N ALA A 118 -7.85 2.03 -19.51
CA ALA A 118 -7.37 2.44 -18.20
C ALA A 118 -8.42 3.22 -17.39
N ARG A 119 -9.15 4.14 -18.03
CA ARG A 119 -10.27 4.87 -17.39
C ARG A 119 -11.43 3.94 -17.04
N ASN A 120 -11.78 3.01 -17.93
CA ASN A 120 -12.84 2.02 -17.68
C ASN A 120 -12.51 1.13 -16.48
N VAL A 121 -11.25 0.68 -16.37
CA VAL A 121 -10.79 -0.08 -15.20
C VAL A 121 -10.82 0.77 -13.93
N ALA A 122 -10.40 2.04 -13.99
CA ALA A 122 -10.51 2.94 -12.83
C ALA A 122 -11.96 3.18 -12.40
N ASP A 123 -12.90 3.32 -13.35
CA ASP A 123 -14.33 3.47 -13.08
C ASP A 123 -14.91 2.18 -12.45
N TYR A 124 -14.48 1.01 -12.92
CA TYR A 124 -14.82 -0.26 -12.28
C TYR A 124 -14.31 -0.31 -10.84
N ILE A 125 -13.05 0.05 -10.58
CA ILE A 125 -12.46 0.03 -9.24
C ILE A 125 -13.22 0.99 -8.32
N TRP A 126 -13.53 2.19 -8.81
CA TRP A 126 -14.29 3.19 -8.08
C TRP A 126 -15.65 2.65 -7.62
N ASN A 127 -16.39 2.02 -8.53
CA ASN A 127 -17.73 1.52 -8.30
C ASN A 127 -17.77 0.25 -7.43
N ASN A 128 -16.75 -0.60 -7.50
CA ASN A 128 -16.77 -1.92 -6.85
C ASN A 128 -16.00 -1.98 -5.54
N PHE A 129 -15.03 -1.09 -5.31
CA PHE A 129 -14.18 -1.13 -4.11
C PHE A 129 -14.10 0.20 -3.36
N LEU A 130 -14.27 1.33 -4.06
CA LEU A 130 -14.17 2.66 -3.45
C LEU A 130 -15.57 3.27 -3.26
N GLY A 131 -15.67 4.59 -3.40
CA GLY A 131 -16.85 5.38 -3.03
C GLY A 131 -17.98 5.41 -4.05
N GLY A 132 -17.86 4.69 -5.17
CA GLY A 132 -18.92 4.53 -6.16
C GLY A 132 -19.95 3.48 -5.76
N GLN A 133 -20.82 3.12 -6.69
CA GLN A 133 -21.94 2.19 -6.47
C GLN A 133 -21.89 1.04 -7.48
N SER A 134 -22.18 -0.16 -7.00
CA SER A 134 -22.29 -1.38 -7.80
C SER A 134 -23.21 -2.36 -7.05
N GLU A 135 -24.04 -3.08 -7.78
CA GLU A 135 -24.95 -4.10 -7.21
C GLU A 135 -24.18 -5.34 -6.71
N SER A 136 -22.97 -5.57 -7.22
CA SER A 136 -22.20 -6.80 -7.02
C SER A 136 -20.76 -6.54 -6.59
N ARG A 137 -20.58 -5.72 -5.55
CA ARG A 137 -19.26 -5.43 -4.98
C ARG A 137 -18.58 -6.72 -4.48
N PRO A 138 -17.38 -7.10 -4.99
CA PRO A 138 -16.75 -8.39 -4.67
C PRO A 138 -16.43 -8.58 -3.18
N LEU A 139 -16.10 -7.49 -2.48
CA LEU A 139 -15.78 -7.47 -1.05
C LEU A 139 -16.92 -6.91 -0.20
N GLY A 140 -18.15 -6.87 -0.75
CA GLY A 140 -19.31 -6.30 -0.09
C GLY A 140 -19.29 -4.77 -0.01
N ASN A 141 -20.04 -4.21 0.94
CA ASN A 141 -20.31 -2.76 1.02
C ASN A 141 -19.24 -1.93 1.75
N ALA A 142 -18.11 -2.51 2.15
CA ALA A 142 -17.00 -1.73 2.67
C ALA A 142 -16.41 -0.84 1.56
N VAL A 143 -15.99 0.36 1.94
CA VAL A 143 -15.32 1.32 1.06
C VAL A 143 -13.85 1.32 1.42
N LEU A 144 -13.00 0.84 0.51
CA LEU A 144 -11.56 0.81 0.71
C LEU A 144 -10.97 2.23 0.67
N ASP A 145 -9.82 2.39 1.31
CA ASP A 145 -9.12 3.67 1.44
C ASP A 145 -8.42 4.08 0.15
N GLY A 146 -8.15 3.14 -0.76
CA GLY A 146 -7.42 3.42 -1.98
C GLY A 146 -6.99 2.18 -2.76
N VAL A 147 -6.01 2.40 -3.64
CA VAL A 147 -5.55 1.43 -4.63
C VAL A 147 -4.03 1.32 -4.59
N ASP A 148 -3.55 0.10 -4.51
CA ASP A 148 -2.13 -0.26 -4.66
C ASP A 148 -1.86 -0.79 -6.06
N PHE A 149 -0.82 -0.26 -6.71
CA PHE A 149 -0.40 -0.62 -8.05
C PHE A 149 0.80 -1.56 -7.95
N ASP A 150 0.53 -2.86 -7.90
CA ASP A 150 1.54 -3.93 -7.94
C ASP A 150 1.60 -4.53 -9.35
N ILE A 151 2.15 -3.74 -10.28
CA ILE A 151 2.15 -4.07 -11.71
C ILE A 151 3.47 -4.72 -12.08
N GLU A 152 3.44 -6.03 -12.29
CA GLU A 152 4.63 -6.83 -12.62
C GLU A 152 4.68 -7.26 -14.10
N ALA A 153 3.63 -6.99 -14.87
CA ALA A 153 3.51 -7.40 -16.27
C ALA A 153 2.56 -6.51 -17.10
N GLY A 154 2.45 -6.81 -18.39
CA GLY A 154 1.50 -6.16 -19.31
C GLY A 154 2.04 -4.90 -19.98
N ARG A 155 1.14 -4.22 -20.72
CA ARG A 155 1.40 -2.94 -21.41
C ARG A 155 1.28 -1.75 -20.46
N LEU A 156 1.65 -0.56 -20.95
CA LEU A 156 1.62 0.72 -20.22
C LEU A 156 0.17 1.25 -20.05
N HIS A 157 -0.04 2.54 -19.78
CA HIS A 157 -1.33 3.23 -19.49
C HIS A 157 -1.74 3.38 -18.02
N TYR A 158 -0.92 2.93 -17.06
CA TYR A 158 -1.22 3.09 -15.62
C TYR A 158 -1.24 4.55 -15.14
N ALA A 159 -0.59 5.47 -15.86
CA ALA A 159 -0.70 6.91 -15.59
C ALA A 159 -2.14 7.43 -15.81
N ALA A 160 -2.83 6.96 -16.86
CA ALA A 160 -4.23 7.32 -17.11
C ALA A 160 -5.15 6.73 -16.03
N LEU A 161 -4.89 5.49 -15.60
CA LEU A 161 -5.61 4.83 -14.50
C LEU A 161 -5.46 5.62 -13.19
N ALA A 162 -4.23 6.01 -12.82
CA ALA A 162 -3.96 6.80 -11.62
C ALA A 162 -4.63 8.18 -11.65
N ARG A 163 -4.58 8.89 -12.79
CA ARG A 163 -5.28 10.18 -12.97
C ARG A 163 -6.78 10.03 -12.78
N ARG A 164 -7.39 9.02 -13.39
CA ARG A 164 -8.84 8.78 -13.29
C ARG A 164 -9.29 8.45 -11.86
N LEU A 165 -8.53 7.64 -11.12
CA LEU A 165 -8.80 7.39 -9.70
C LEU A 165 -8.69 8.66 -8.85
N SER A 166 -7.69 9.51 -9.13
CA SER A 166 -7.53 10.81 -8.47
C SER A 166 -8.71 11.75 -8.76
N GLU A 167 -9.19 11.80 -10.00
CA GLU A 167 -10.37 12.58 -10.41
C GLU A 167 -11.64 12.17 -9.64
N HIS A 168 -11.85 10.86 -9.42
CA HIS A 168 -12.97 10.36 -8.62
C HIS A 168 -12.90 10.84 -7.17
N GLY A 169 -11.72 10.76 -6.55
CA GLY A 169 -11.50 11.24 -5.19
C GLY A 169 -11.78 12.74 -5.07
N GLN A 170 -11.26 13.53 -6.01
CA GLN A 170 -11.48 14.98 -6.05
C GLN A 170 -12.97 15.33 -6.22
N SER A 171 -13.65 14.69 -7.19
CA SER A 171 -15.06 14.95 -7.52
C SER A 171 -16.00 14.59 -6.36
N SER A 172 -15.69 13.51 -5.65
CA SER A 172 -16.47 13.03 -4.50
C SER A 172 -16.06 13.67 -3.16
N ARG A 173 -15.02 14.52 -3.16
CA ARG A 173 -14.39 15.06 -1.94
C ARG A 173 -13.98 13.99 -0.94
N LYS A 174 -13.63 12.80 -1.43
CA LYS A 174 -13.12 11.68 -0.63
C LYS A 174 -11.66 11.46 -0.94
N LYS A 175 -10.84 11.23 0.09
CA LYS A 175 -9.45 10.85 -0.12
C LYS A 175 -9.42 9.44 -0.72
N VAL A 176 -8.79 9.31 -1.88
CA VAL A 176 -8.35 8.02 -2.45
C VAL A 176 -6.83 7.98 -2.32
N TYR A 177 -6.32 7.01 -1.58
CA TYR A 177 -4.88 6.76 -1.51
C TYR A 177 -4.42 6.04 -2.77
N LEU A 178 -3.36 6.53 -3.39
CA LEU A 178 -2.71 5.85 -4.51
C LEU A 178 -1.33 5.41 -4.05
N THR A 179 -1.07 4.12 -4.18
CA THR A 179 0.20 3.51 -3.75
C THR A 179 0.75 2.62 -4.84
N ALA A 180 2.07 2.39 -4.84
CA ALA A 180 2.73 1.62 -5.88
C ALA A 180 3.83 0.72 -5.31
N ALA A 181 3.97 -0.45 -5.92
CA ALA A 181 4.96 -1.47 -5.58
C ALA A 181 5.94 -1.71 -6.75
N PRO A 182 6.73 -0.72 -7.18
CA PRO A 182 7.69 -0.94 -8.26
C PRO A 182 8.79 -1.93 -7.86
N GLN A 183 9.32 -2.66 -8.83
CA GLN A 183 10.54 -3.45 -8.63
C GLN A 183 11.72 -2.51 -8.34
N CYS A 184 12.73 -2.95 -7.57
CA CYS A 184 13.86 -2.07 -7.25
C CYS A 184 14.70 -1.57 -8.45
N PRO A 185 14.79 -2.24 -9.63
CA PRO A 185 15.50 -1.67 -10.76
C PRO A 185 14.91 -0.31 -11.15
N PHE A 186 15.76 0.72 -11.21
CA PHE A 186 15.32 2.09 -11.44
C PHE A 186 15.72 2.58 -12.85
N PRO A 187 14.78 3.16 -13.64
CA PRO A 187 13.35 3.31 -13.34
C PRO A 187 12.59 1.97 -13.51
N ASP A 188 11.45 1.84 -12.83
CA ASP A 188 10.59 0.67 -12.99
C ASP A 188 9.91 0.66 -14.38
N LYS A 189 9.96 -0.48 -15.05
CA LYS A 189 9.50 -0.62 -16.44
C LYS A 189 8.00 -0.39 -16.61
N HIS A 190 7.18 -0.71 -15.61
CA HIS A 190 5.73 -0.71 -15.71
C HIS A 190 5.10 0.53 -15.06
N LEU A 191 5.72 1.05 -14.00
CA LEU A 191 5.15 2.08 -13.15
C LEU A 191 5.79 3.45 -13.30
N ASN A 192 6.92 3.60 -14.02
CA ASN A 192 7.60 4.90 -14.13
C ASN A 192 6.69 6.04 -14.60
N ASP A 193 5.86 5.81 -15.63
CA ASP A 193 4.95 6.83 -16.16
C ASP A 193 3.85 7.18 -15.16
N ALA A 194 3.35 6.20 -14.41
CA ALA A 194 2.35 6.41 -13.37
C ALA A 194 2.96 7.21 -12.20
N LEU A 195 4.14 6.83 -11.72
CA LEU A 195 4.86 7.52 -10.66
C LEU A 195 5.20 8.97 -11.03
N SER A 196 5.55 9.22 -12.30
CA SER A 196 5.86 10.55 -12.82
C SER A 196 4.67 11.51 -12.81
N THR A 197 3.44 11.03 -12.59
CA THR A 197 2.28 11.90 -12.40
C THR A 197 2.31 12.70 -11.09
N GLY A 198 3.11 12.26 -10.10
CA GLY A 198 3.14 12.88 -8.76
C GLY A 198 1.87 12.64 -7.93
N LEU A 199 1.02 11.70 -8.34
CA LEU A 199 -0.27 11.43 -7.68
C LEU A 199 -0.15 10.39 -6.55
N PHE A 200 0.95 9.65 -6.47
CA PHE A 200 1.13 8.55 -5.53
C PHE A 200 1.46 9.07 -4.12
N ASP A 201 0.69 8.64 -3.14
CA ASP A 201 0.92 8.97 -1.74
C ASP A 201 2.10 8.15 -1.20
N TYR A 202 2.11 6.84 -1.45
CA TYR A 202 3.11 5.92 -0.90
C TYR A 202 3.72 5.06 -2.00
N VAL A 203 5.03 4.82 -1.90
CA VAL A 203 5.72 3.92 -2.83
C VAL A 203 6.62 2.99 -2.03
N TRP A 204 6.40 1.68 -2.16
CA TRP A 204 7.22 0.62 -1.55
C TRP A 204 8.01 -0.11 -2.64
N ALA A 205 9.23 0.36 -2.92
CA ALA A 205 10.10 -0.27 -3.90
C ALA A 205 10.53 -1.66 -3.42
N GLN A 206 10.32 -2.69 -4.24
CA GLN A 206 10.54 -4.10 -3.90
C GLN A 206 12.03 -4.46 -4.01
N PHE A 207 12.74 -4.51 -2.88
CA PHE A 207 14.17 -4.82 -2.80
C PHE A 207 14.44 -6.31 -2.60
N TYR A 208 13.86 -7.14 -3.47
CA TYR A 208 14.02 -8.58 -3.51
C TYR A 208 13.85 -9.10 -4.94
N ASN A 209 14.26 -10.35 -5.21
CA ASN A 209 14.21 -10.98 -6.53
C ASN A 209 14.95 -10.23 -7.66
N ASN A 210 15.84 -9.29 -7.33
CA ASN A 210 16.49 -8.39 -8.29
C ASN A 210 17.91 -8.03 -7.84
N TYR A 211 18.77 -7.63 -8.78
CA TYR A 211 20.18 -7.28 -8.50
C TYR A 211 20.38 -6.13 -7.49
N CYS A 212 19.35 -5.31 -7.28
CA CYS A 212 19.36 -4.18 -6.36
C CYS A 212 18.90 -4.52 -4.94
N GLN A 213 18.53 -5.78 -4.66
CA GLN A 213 18.20 -6.26 -3.32
C GLN A 213 19.37 -6.09 -2.35
N TYR A 214 19.07 -6.17 -1.05
CA TYR A 214 20.12 -6.22 -0.04
C TYR A 214 21.00 -7.47 -0.21
N SER A 215 22.31 -7.28 -0.06
CA SER A 215 23.31 -8.34 0.00
C SER A 215 24.33 -8.01 1.09
N THR A 216 25.28 -8.91 1.36
CA THR A 216 26.39 -8.67 2.29
C THR A 216 27.12 -7.34 2.03
N ASN A 217 27.15 -6.89 0.77
CA ASN A 217 27.58 -5.54 0.42
C ASN A 217 26.34 -4.65 0.15
N PRO A 218 26.01 -3.70 1.05
CA PRO A 218 24.80 -2.89 0.94
C PRO A 218 24.92 -1.74 -0.08
N ASN A 219 26.11 -1.46 -0.63
CA ASN A 219 26.33 -0.28 -1.45
C ASN A 219 25.43 -0.22 -2.71
N GLY A 220 25.12 -1.39 -3.30
CA GLY A 220 24.20 -1.47 -4.43
C GLY A 220 22.76 -1.11 -4.05
N PHE A 221 22.30 -1.63 -2.92
CA PHE A 221 21.01 -1.32 -2.32
C PHE A 221 20.91 0.17 -1.98
N ILE A 222 21.89 0.73 -1.24
CA ILE A 222 21.89 2.13 -0.79
C ILE A 222 21.86 3.10 -1.99
N ARG A 223 22.68 2.85 -3.03
CA ARG A 223 22.66 3.68 -4.24
C ARG A 223 21.31 3.64 -4.96
N THR A 224 20.68 2.47 -5.02
CA THR A 224 19.39 2.30 -5.68
C THR A 224 18.27 2.93 -4.86
N TRP A 225 18.30 2.79 -3.53
CA TRP A 225 17.42 3.50 -2.61
C TRP A 225 17.50 5.03 -2.77
N GLY A 226 18.73 5.57 -2.90
CA GLY A 226 18.93 7.00 -3.17
C GLY A 226 18.27 7.48 -4.45
N LYS A 227 18.20 6.64 -5.50
CA LYS A 227 17.46 6.97 -6.74
C LYS A 227 15.95 6.95 -6.51
N TRP A 228 15.44 5.93 -5.81
CA TRP A 228 14.02 5.85 -5.46
C TRP A 228 13.55 7.05 -4.64
N GLY A 229 14.42 7.61 -3.79
CA GLY A 229 14.15 8.84 -3.04
C GLY A 229 13.88 10.10 -3.88
N THR A 230 14.11 10.07 -5.20
CA THR A 230 13.81 11.21 -6.09
C THR A 230 12.40 11.17 -6.68
N ILE A 231 11.62 10.12 -6.44
CA ILE A 231 10.24 10.01 -6.93
C ILE A 231 9.32 10.99 -6.17
N PRO A 232 8.40 11.70 -6.86
CA PRO A 232 7.46 12.60 -6.22
C PRO A 232 6.33 11.83 -5.51
N ALA A 233 6.65 11.21 -4.38
CA ALA A 233 5.69 10.56 -3.49
C ALA A 233 5.72 11.20 -2.09
N LYS A 234 4.63 11.09 -1.33
CA LYS A 234 4.59 11.65 0.04
C LYS A 234 5.43 10.87 1.03
N LYS A 235 5.54 9.55 0.87
CA LYS A 235 6.42 8.70 1.69
C LYS A 235 6.94 7.52 0.87
N MET A 236 8.24 7.27 0.99
CA MET A 236 8.93 6.11 0.41
C MET A 236 9.08 5.01 1.47
N PHE A 237 8.97 3.77 1.03
CA PHE A 237 9.08 2.56 1.85
C PHE A 237 10.05 1.57 1.20
N ILE A 238 10.75 0.79 2.03
CA ILE A 238 11.60 -0.31 1.57
C ILE A 238 10.76 -1.58 1.59
N GLY A 239 10.44 -2.13 0.41
CA GLY A 239 9.73 -3.40 0.27
C GLY A 239 10.63 -4.61 0.48
N LEU A 240 10.27 -5.48 1.42
CA LEU A 240 11.03 -6.68 1.78
C LEU A 240 10.10 -7.89 1.93
N PRO A 241 10.55 -9.11 1.62
CA PRO A 241 9.80 -10.31 1.90
C PRO A 241 9.89 -10.63 3.41
N ALA A 242 8.77 -10.97 4.02
CA ALA A 242 8.68 -11.21 5.47
C ALA A 242 9.36 -12.52 5.93
N SER A 243 9.80 -13.37 4.99
CA SER A 243 10.59 -14.57 5.26
C SER A 243 11.45 -14.96 4.05
N PRO A 244 12.51 -15.77 4.23
CA PRO A 244 13.30 -16.29 3.11
C PRO A 244 12.49 -17.09 2.09
N ALA A 245 11.40 -17.73 2.50
CA ALA A 245 10.53 -18.50 1.60
C ALA A 245 9.55 -17.62 0.80
N ALA A 246 9.37 -16.35 1.19
CA ALA A 246 8.44 -15.43 0.54
C ALA A 246 9.04 -14.74 -0.71
N ALA A 247 10.32 -14.96 -1.01
CA ALA A 247 10.97 -14.51 -2.23
C ALA A 247 11.84 -15.64 -2.79
N LYS A 248 11.94 -15.72 -4.13
CA LYS A 248 12.85 -16.67 -4.78
C LYS A 248 14.31 -16.36 -4.46
N TRP A 249 14.62 -15.08 -4.26
CA TRP A 249 15.95 -14.61 -3.92
C TRP A 249 15.87 -13.51 -2.85
N LEU A 250 16.29 -13.83 -1.63
CA LEU A 250 16.70 -12.85 -0.62
C LEU A 250 17.92 -13.40 0.15
N CYS A 251 18.96 -12.58 0.32
CA CYS A 251 20.18 -12.97 1.04
C CYS A 251 20.09 -12.81 2.57
N VAL A 252 18.92 -12.49 3.15
CA VAL A 252 18.75 -12.32 4.60
C VAL A 252 17.33 -12.67 5.02
N SER A 253 17.11 -13.12 6.25
CA SER A 253 15.78 -13.10 6.88
C SER A 253 15.49 -11.68 7.35
N ALA A 254 14.64 -10.93 6.63
CA ALA A 254 14.22 -9.61 7.08
C ALA A 254 12.74 -9.64 7.48
N SER A 255 12.47 -9.29 8.73
CA SER A 255 11.13 -8.96 9.20
C SER A 255 10.98 -7.44 9.16
N ALA A 256 9.86 -6.99 8.61
CA ALA A 256 9.33 -5.63 8.62
C ALA A 256 9.95 -4.59 7.67
N TYR A 257 9.06 -3.78 7.08
CA TYR A 257 9.35 -2.58 6.31
C TYR A 257 9.86 -1.50 7.27
N LEU A 258 10.99 -0.87 6.95
CA LEU A 258 11.54 0.24 7.72
C LEU A 258 11.31 1.54 6.95
N THR A 259 10.87 2.59 7.66
CA THR A 259 10.93 3.97 7.14
C THR A 259 12.26 4.62 7.50
N ASP A 260 12.60 5.66 6.73
CA ASP A 260 13.86 6.44 6.58
C ASP A 260 14.65 6.87 7.84
N ALA A 261 14.19 6.56 9.06
CA ALA A 261 14.89 6.97 10.29
C ALA A 261 16.19 6.20 10.56
N ALA A 262 16.49 5.11 9.84
CA ALA A 262 17.62 4.23 10.13
C ALA A 262 18.85 4.40 9.20
N LEU A 263 18.81 5.33 8.23
CA LEU A 263 19.85 5.42 7.18
C LEU A 263 20.46 6.83 7.00
N ARG A 264 20.34 7.70 8.01
CA ARG A 264 21.10 8.96 8.07
C ARG A 264 22.28 8.85 9.03
#